data_AF-X0YXG7-F1
#
_entry.id   AF-X0YXG7-F1
#
_cell.length_a   1.000
_cell.length_b   1.000
_cell.length_c   1.000
_cell.angle_alpha   90.00
_cell.angle_beta   90.00
_cell.angle_gamma   90.00
#
_symmetry.space_group_name_H-M   'P 1'
#
loop_
_entity.id
_entity.type
_entity.pdbx_description
1 polymer ?
#
loop_
_entity_poly.entity_id
_entity_poly.type
_entity_poly.pdbx_seq_one_letter_code
_entity_poly.pdbx_strand_id
1 'polypeptide(L)' 'MSRKIKWGVIGSGGIAKRRTIPEGISKAGNAELSVVFDIDAQVNAEVAKKFDARQAASISDL' A
#
# COMPACT_ATOMS: atom_id res chain seq x y z
N MET A 1 15.83 13.85 10.75
CA MET A 1 15.08 12.79 10.06
C MET A 1 14.87 13.23 8.62
N SER A 2 15.23 12.40 7.63
CA SER A 2 14.88 12.66 6.23
C SER A 2 13.36 12.49 6.06
N ARG A 3 12.75 13.35 5.23
CA ARG A 3 11.31 13.30 4.96
C ARG A 3 10.99 11.99 4.22
N LYS A 4 10.06 11.19 4.76
CA LYS A 4 9.59 9.98 4.08
C LYS A 4 8.64 10.35 2.94
N ILE A 5 8.79 9.68 1.81
CA ILE A 5 7.87 9.76 0.68
C ILE A 5 6.68 8.86 0.98
N LYS A 6 5.47 9.40 0.86
CA LYS A 6 4.23 8.64 1.01
C LYS A 6 3.89 7.95 -0.31
N TRP A 7 3.77 6.63 -0.27
CA TRP A 7 3.49 5.81 -1.43
C TRP A 7 2.04 5.33 -1.41
N GLY A 8 1.41 5.39 -2.58
CA GLY A 8 0.16 4.72 -2.90
C GLY A 8 0.40 3.49 -3.78
N VAL A 9 -0.38 2.43 -3.61
CA VAL A 9 -0.32 1.23 -4.48
C VAL A 9 -1.70 0.92 -5.06
N ILE A 10 -1.81 0.94 -6.39
CA ILE A 10 -2.98 0.53 -7.15
C ILE A 10 -2.78 -0.91 -7.62
N GLY A 11 -3.76 -1.79 -7.41
CA GLY A 11 -3.58 -3.23 -7.64
C GLY A 11 -2.72 -3.84 -6.53
N SER A 12 -3.10 -3.58 -5.28
CA SER A 12 -2.30 -3.86 -4.10
C SER A 12 -2.26 -5.34 -3.69
N GLY A 13 -3.08 -6.20 -4.31
CA GLY A 13 -3.06 -7.65 -4.16
C GLY A 13 -1.85 -8.35 -4.80
N GLY A 14 -2.04 -9.62 -5.17
CA GLY A 14 -1.12 -10.39 -6.03
C GLY A 14 0.36 -10.29 -5.66
N ILE A 15 1.18 -9.76 -6.57
CA ILE A 15 2.63 -9.59 -6.36
C ILE A 15 2.95 -8.42 -5.43
N ALA A 16 2.13 -7.36 -5.42
CA ALA A 16 2.34 -6.20 -4.56
C ALA A 16 2.26 -6.59 -3.08
N LYS A 17 1.21 -7.35 -2.70
CA LYS A 17 1.05 -7.93 -1.35
C LYS A 17 2.17 -8.89 -0.94
N ARG A 18 2.74 -9.65 -1.88
CA ARG A 18 3.72 -10.71 -1.58
C ARG A 18 5.17 -10.24 -1.59
N ARG A 19 5.52 -9.25 -2.41
CA ARG A 19 6.90 -8.85 -2.68
C ARG A 19 7.07 -7.33 -2.62
N THR A 20 6.39 -6.56 -3.47
CA THR A 20 6.65 -5.11 -3.64
C THR A 20 6.49 -4.32 -2.35
N ILE A 21 5.38 -4.52 -1.63
CA ILE A 21 5.12 -3.84 -0.36
C ILE A 21 6.10 -4.34 0.72
N PRO A 22 6.16 -5.64 1.09
CA PRO A 22 6.96 -6.09 2.22
C PRO A 22 8.48 -6.02 2.00
N GLU A 23 8.97 -6.19 0.77
CA GLU A 23 10.40 -6.21 0.46
C GLU A 23 10.92 -4.85 -0.01
N GLY A 24 10.09 -4.06 -0.70
CA GLY A 24 10.46 -2.75 -1.23
C GLY A 24 10.02 -1.61 -0.31
N ILE A 25 8.71 -1.31 -0.31
CA ILE A 25 8.18 -0.10 0.33
C ILE A 25 8.40 -0.13 1.85
N SER A 26 8.03 -1.21 2.52
CA SER A 26 8.12 -1.31 3.99
C SER A 26 9.57 -1.34 4.52
N LYS A 27 10.54 -1.75 3.69
CA LYS A 27 11.97 -1.78 4.08
C LYS A 27 12.72 -0.51 3.73
N ALA A 28 12.21 0.31 2.82
CA ALA A 28 12.85 1.54 2.40
C ALA A 28 12.76 2.60 3.52
N GLY A 29 13.91 3.00 4.07
CA GLY A 29 13.97 3.98 5.18
C GLY A 29 13.42 5.37 4.85
N ASN A 30 13.30 5.68 3.55
CA ASN A 30 12.74 6.92 3.01
C ASN A 30 11.31 6.77 2.50
N ALA A 31 10.62 5.66 2.78
CA ALA A 31 9.27 5.40 2.32
C ALA A 31 8.28 5.14 3.46
N GLU A 32 7.03 5.47 3.20
CA GLU A 32 5.87 5.15 4.03
C GLU A 32 4.75 4.67 3.10
N LEU A 33 4.22 3.46 3.31
CA LEU A 33 3.02 3.02 2.60
C LEU A 33 1.82 3.74 3.21
N SER A 34 1.27 4.71 2.50
CA SER A 34 0.20 5.56 3.05
C SER A 34 -1.19 5.08 2.63
N VAL A 35 -1.34 4.58 1.40
CA VAL A 35 -2.64 4.18 0.87
C VAL A 35 -2.52 2.99 -0.10
N VAL A 36 -3.53 2.13 -0.11
CA VAL A 36 -3.66 1.02 -1.04
C VAL A 36 -5.03 1.02 -1.69
N PHE A 37 -5.08 0.50 -2.91
CA PHE A 37 -6.31 0.25 -3.65
C PHE A 37 -6.23 -1.11 -4.35
N ASP A 38 -7.34 -1.83 -4.38
CA ASP A 38 -7.57 -2.95 -5.28
C ASP A 38 -9.05 -2.92 -5.68
N ILE A 39 -9.36 -3.41 -6.89
CA ILE A 39 -10.74 -3.49 -7.38
C ILE A 39 -11.55 -4.51 -6.57
N ASP A 40 -10.87 -5.53 -6.05
CA ASP A 40 -11.44 -6.46 -5.08
C ASP A 40 -11.40 -5.82 -3.69
N ALA A 41 -12.57 -5.44 -3.16
CA ALA A 41 -12.71 -4.79 -1.87
C ALA A 41 -12.22 -5.64 -0.69
N GLN A 42 -12.32 -6.97 -0.78
CA GLN A 42 -11.82 -7.87 0.27
C GLN A 42 -10.29 -7.87 0.28
N VAL A 43 -9.68 -8.01 -0.91
CA VAL A 43 -8.22 -7.94 -1.05
C VAL A 43 -7.69 -6.58 -0.59
N ASN A 44 -8.36 -5.50 -0.98
CA ASN A 44 -7.99 -4.13 -0.61
C ASN A 44 -7.98 -3.96 0.92
N ALA A 45 -9.05 -4.40 1.61
CA ALA A 45 -9.16 -4.35 3.07
C ALA A 45 -8.10 -5.23 3.77
N GLU A 46 -7.84 -6.43 3.25
CA GLU A 46 -6.81 -7.31 3.78
C GLU A 46 -5.40 -6.69 3.69
N VAL A 47 -5.07 -6.09 2.54
CA VAL A 47 -3.76 -5.46 2.32
C VAL A 47 -3.60 -4.22 3.21
N ALA A 48 -4.62 -3.37 3.25
CA ALA A 48 -4.65 -2.18 4.11
C ALA A 48 -4.38 -2.56 5.58
N LYS A 49 -5.10 -3.56 6.09
CA LYS A 49 -4.92 -4.06 7.46
C LYS A 49 -3.55 -4.70 7.68
N LYS A 50 -3.06 -5.50 6.72
CA LYS A 50 -1.78 -6.22 6.85
C LYS A 50 -0.58 -5.29 6.94
N PHE A 51 -0.61 -4.17 6.23
CA PHE A 51 0.51 -3.25 6.12
C PHE A 51 0.29 -1.90 6.80
N ASP A 52 -0.77 -1.78 7.61
CA ASP A 52 -1.14 -0.55 8.34
C ASP A 52 -1.23 0.67 7.40
N ALA A 53 -1.94 0.50 6.29
CA ALA A 53 -2.15 1.53 5.28
C ALA A 53 -3.63 1.89 5.17
N ARG A 54 -3.93 3.10 4.67
CA ARG A 54 -5.32 3.48 4.38
C ARG A 54 -5.85 2.68 3.18
N GLN A 55 -7.07 2.17 3.28
CA GLN A 55 -7.80 1.63 2.15
C GLN A 55 -8.48 2.77 1.36
N ALA A 56 -8.15 2.95 0.09
CA ALA A 56 -8.90 3.84 -0.80
C ALA A 56 -10.16 3.15 -1.34
N ALA A 57 -11.25 3.90 -1.47
CA ALA A 57 -12.52 3.40 -2.04
C ALA A 57 -12.51 3.44 -3.57
N SER A 58 -11.76 4.39 -4.16
CA SER A 58 -11.53 4.53 -5.59
C SER A 58 -10.13 5.05 -5.88
N ILE A 59 -9.71 4.99 -7.15
CA ILE A 59 -8.42 5.56 -7.59
C ILE A 59 -8.38 7.09 -7.36
N SER A 60 -9.52 7.77 -7.45
CA SER A 60 -9.63 9.22 -7.18
C SER A 60 -9.36 9.59 -5.73
N ASP A 61 -9.42 8.62 -4.81
CA ASP A 61 -9.21 8.85 -3.38
C ASP A 61 -7.76 8.67 -2.94
N LEU A 62 -6.80 8.43 -3.84
CA LEU A 62 -5.39 8.16 -3.54
C LEU A 62 -4.58 9.44 -3.32
#